data_AF-A0A936PLI3-F1
#
_entry.id   AF-A0A936PLI3-F1
#
_cell.length_a   1.000
_cell.length_b   1.000
_cell.length_c   1.000
_cell.angle_alpha   90.00
_cell.angle_beta   90.00
_cell.angle_gamma   90.00
#
_symmetry.space_group_name_H-M   'P 1'
#
loop_
_entity.id
_entity.type
_entity.pdbx_description
1 polymer ?
#
loop_
_entity_poly.entity_id
_entity_poly.type
_entity_poly.pdbx_seq_one_letter_code
_entity_poly.pdbx_strand_id
1 'polypeptide(L)'
;MTAKEQKKKTSLLSKLLLAANASVLAGLVMGYLAAYIPPDKYWIFAFAGIAFPYLALINVVFIFIWMVAGKKYFFISLAALLICWTRLTGFIQFNNTDVKGKMENSLKVVSYNVRIFDRYNWQSKRISKTAEEILKLTRTLQPDILCLQEYHAGRKGTAVMEDSIVKYTGLKYRHIEYAKYKGKTKAFGIATFRRWPVISSHIITFERNPVNFCIYNDIVFQQDTIRIFNIHLESIQLSREDYLLYLNLQIRQKIRCYFLKTRRKSCESLSKLYFKGFRGKGSSRTD
;
A
#
# COMPACT_ATOMS: atom_id res chain seq x y z
N MET A 1 -43.55 10.19 54.00
CA MET A 1 -42.17 9.69 54.21
C MET A 1 -42.24 8.18 54.02
N THR A 2 -41.58 7.48 53.09
CA THR A 2 -40.43 7.74 52.22
C THR A 2 -40.63 7.00 50.89
N ALA A 3 -40.21 7.62 49.80
CA ALA A 3 -40.24 7.08 48.45
C ALA A 3 -39.38 5.81 48.36
N LYS A 4 -40.01 4.69 48.03
CA LYS A 4 -39.34 3.44 47.70
C LYS A 4 -38.69 3.63 46.32
N GLU A 5 -37.37 3.76 46.28
CA GLU A 5 -36.57 3.85 45.05
C GLU A 5 -36.93 2.71 44.09
N GLN A 6 -37.76 2.99 43.09
CA GLN A 6 -37.88 2.12 41.92
C GLN A 6 -36.61 2.27 41.08
N LYS A 7 -35.61 1.44 41.36
CA LYS A 7 -34.48 1.21 40.46
C LYS A 7 -35.05 0.79 39.09
N LYS A 8 -35.08 1.73 38.14
CA LYS A 8 -35.41 1.47 36.72
C LYS A 8 -34.45 0.39 36.23
N LYS A 9 -34.88 -0.87 36.17
CA LYS A 9 -34.12 -1.97 35.55
C LYS A 9 -33.83 -1.54 34.10
N THR A 10 -32.58 -1.25 33.80
CA THR A 10 -32.15 -0.97 32.42
C THR A 10 -32.48 -2.18 31.57
N SER A 11 -33.27 -2.00 30.50
CA SER A 11 -33.61 -3.05 29.56
C SER A 11 -32.35 -3.73 29.01
N LEU A 12 -32.43 -5.03 28.71
CA LEU A 12 -31.34 -5.80 28.09
C LEU A 12 -30.77 -5.06 26.85
N LEU A 13 -31.66 -4.46 26.06
CA LEU A 13 -31.31 -3.66 24.88
C LEU A 13 -30.42 -2.46 25.24
N SER A 14 -30.72 -1.76 26.33
CA SER A 14 -29.91 -0.60 26.76
C SER A 14 -28.51 -1.01 27.21
N LYS A 15 -28.37 -2.20 27.83
CA LYS A 15 -27.07 -2.75 28.20
C LYS A 15 -26.24 -3.14 26.98
N LEU A 16 -26.88 -3.77 25.99
CA LEU A 16 -26.24 -4.13 24.72
C LEU A 16 -25.78 -2.89 23.94
N LEU A 17 -26.62 -1.85 23.87
CA LEU A 17 -26.25 -0.58 23.22
C LEU A 17 -25.07 0.11 23.92
N LEU A 18 -25.06 0.11 25.25
CA LEU A 18 -23.96 0.69 26.02
C LEU A 18 -22.67 -0.10 25.83
N ALA A 19 -22.73 -1.43 25.83
CA ALA A 19 -21.59 -2.29 25.57
C ALA A 19 -21.04 -2.07 24.14
N ALA A 20 -21.92 -1.98 23.14
CA ALA A 20 -21.52 -1.70 21.77
C ALA A 20 -20.85 -0.32 21.63
N ASN A 21 -21.40 0.72 22.29
CA ASN A 21 -20.79 2.04 22.30
C ASN A 21 -19.40 2.02 22.98
N ALA A 22 -19.28 1.36 24.14
CA ALA A 22 -18.01 1.20 24.83
C ALA A 22 -16.96 0.50 23.96
N SER A 23 -17.33 -0.56 23.23
CA SER A 23 -16.45 -1.25 22.29
C SER A 23 -15.99 -0.34 21.15
N VAL A 24 -16.87 0.51 20.61
CA VAL A 24 -16.51 1.49 19.57
C VAL A 24 -15.54 2.55 20.11
N LEU A 25 -15.78 3.05 21.33
CA LEU A 25 -14.89 4.00 21.97
C LEU A 25 -13.50 3.40 22.24
N ALA A 26 -13.44 2.17 22.74
CA ALA A 26 -12.19 1.43 22.90
C ALA A 26 -11.46 1.27 21.55
N GLY A 27 -12.20 0.92 20.50
CA GLY A 27 -11.68 0.86 19.14
C GLY A 27 -11.10 2.18 18.65
N LEU A 28 -11.78 3.31 18.89
CA LEU A 28 -11.30 4.64 18.53
C LEU A 28 -10.00 5.00 19.24
N VAL A 29 -9.91 4.72 20.54
CA VAL A 29 -8.69 4.93 21.32
C VAL A 29 -7.55 4.07 20.79
N MET A 30 -7.80 2.78 20.51
CA MET A 30 -6.79 1.91 19.90
C MET A 30 -6.37 2.43 18.52
N GLY A 31 -7.30 2.86 17.67
CA GLY A 31 -6.99 3.41 16.35
C GLY A 31 -6.21 4.72 16.42
N TYR A 32 -6.48 5.57 17.41
CA TYR A 32 -5.69 6.77 17.67
C TYR A 32 -4.26 6.42 18.11
N LEU A 33 -4.11 5.43 19.00
CA LEU A 33 -2.82 4.97 19.51
C LEU A 33 -1.99 4.19 18.48
N ALA A 34 -2.62 3.66 17.43
CA ALA A 34 -1.96 2.94 16.34
C ALA A 34 -0.84 3.75 15.67
N ALA A 35 -0.91 5.08 15.70
CA ALA A 35 0.12 5.95 15.16
C ALA A 35 1.41 6.00 16.01
N TYR A 36 1.35 5.59 17.27
CA TYR A 36 2.47 5.64 18.22
C TYR A 36 2.96 4.25 18.64
N ILE A 37 2.13 3.23 18.43
CA ILE A 37 2.43 1.86 18.84
C ILE A 37 2.98 1.09 17.63
N PRO A 38 4.21 0.54 17.74
CA PRO A 38 4.80 -0.25 16.67
C PRO A 38 3.92 -1.48 16.32
N PRO A 39 3.51 -1.63 15.04
CA PRO A 39 2.59 -2.68 14.62
C PRO A 39 3.21 -4.10 14.67
N ASP A 40 4.54 -4.19 14.66
CA ASP A 40 5.31 -5.42 14.83
C ASP A 40 5.18 -6.01 16.24
N LYS A 41 4.98 -5.16 17.25
CA LYS A 41 4.81 -5.58 18.64
C LYS A 41 3.35 -5.78 19.02
N TYR A 42 2.47 -4.89 18.57
CA TYR A 42 1.06 -4.92 18.97
C TYR A 42 0.13 -4.75 17.76
N TRP A 43 -0.02 -5.85 17.01
CA TRP A 43 -0.77 -5.90 15.76
C TRP A 43 -2.22 -5.42 15.88
N ILE A 44 -2.88 -5.61 17.03
CA ILE A 44 -4.29 -5.25 17.22
C ILE A 44 -4.55 -3.75 17.02
N PHE A 45 -3.61 -2.89 17.41
CA PHE A 45 -3.71 -1.45 17.21
C PHE A 45 -3.64 -1.10 15.72
N ALA A 46 -2.85 -1.83 14.93
CA ALA A 46 -2.78 -1.62 13.48
C ALA A 46 -4.14 -1.86 12.80
N PHE A 47 -4.84 -2.93 13.17
CA PHE A 47 -6.20 -3.19 12.65
C PHE A 47 -7.19 -2.12 13.12
N ALA A 48 -7.10 -1.67 14.37
CA ALA A 48 -7.93 -0.58 14.87
C ALA A 48 -7.65 0.74 14.12
N GLY A 49 -6.39 1.01 13.75
CA GLY A 49 -6.00 2.16 12.93
C GLY A 49 -6.58 2.11 11.52
N ILE A 50 -6.61 0.92 10.90
CA ILE A 50 -7.27 0.71 9.61
C ILE A 50 -8.80 0.86 9.74
N ALA A 51 -9.39 0.34 10.82
CA ALA A 51 -10.82 0.43 11.08
C ALA A 51 -11.29 1.82 11.56
N PHE A 52 -10.35 2.69 11.93
CA PHE A 52 -10.59 3.98 12.59
C PHE A 52 -11.64 4.88 11.90
N PRO A 53 -11.62 5.13 10.58
CA PRO A 53 -12.65 5.96 9.93
C PRO A 53 -14.05 5.34 10.04
N TYR A 54 -14.17 4.02 10.00
CA TYR A 54 -15.45 3.32 10.16
C TYR A 54 -15.94 3.37 11.62
N LEU A 55 -15.04 3.19 12.58
CA LEU A 55 -15.33 3.32 14.01
C LEU A 55 -15.81 4.74 14.35
N ALA A 56 -15.21 5.76 13.72
CA ALA A 56 -15.63 7.14 13.89
C ALA A 56 -17.04 7.38 13.33
N LEU A 57 -17.35 6.84 12.16
CA LEU A 57 -18.70 6.91 11.59
C LEU A 57 -19.74 6.23 12.48
N ILE A 58 -19.44 5.05 13.01
CA ILE A 58 -20.32 4.35 13.96
C ILE A 58 -20.47 5.17 15.25
N ASN A 59 -19.40 5.82 15.73
CA ASN A 59 -19.48 6.68 16.90
C ASN A 59 -20.37 7.91 16.66
N VAL A 60 -20.35 8.50 15.45
CA VAL A 60 -21.30 9.55 15.05
C VAL A 60 -22.75 9.06 15.14
N VAL A 61 -23.04 7.82 14.72
CA VAL A 61 -24.37 7.22 14.91
C VAL A 61 -24.73 7.13 16.40
N PHE A 62 -23.80 6.72 17.26
CA PHE A 62 -24.02 6.71 18.71
C PHE A 62 -24.28 8.11 19.29
N ILE A 63 -23.60 9.15 18.80
CA ILE A 63 -23.86 10.54 19.18
C ILE A 63 -25.34 10.87 18.93
N PHE A 64 -25.86 10.57 17.74
CA PHE A 64 -27.27 10.81 17.41
C PHE A 64 -28.23 9.97 18.27
N ILE A 65 -27.95 8.68 18.48
CA ILE A 65 -28.78 7.80 19.33
C ILE A 65 -28.89 8.37 20.76
N TRP A 66 -27.77 8.78 21.35
CA TRP A 66 -27.76 9.30 22.72
C TRP A 66 -28.38 10.69 22.84
N MET A 67 -28.24 11.52 21.81
CA MET A 67 -28.90 12.82 21.72
C MET A 67 -30.43 12.66 21.73
N VAL A 68 -30.97 11.79 20.86
CA VAL A 68 -32.42 11.52 20.81
C VAL A 68 -32.93 10.86 22.08
N ALA A 69 -32.15 9.96 22.68
CA ALA A 69 -32.50 9.29 23.93
C ALA A 69 -32.35 10.16 25.20
N GLY A 70 -31.87 11.41 25.06
CA GLY A 70 -31.63 12.34 26.18
C GLY A 70 -30.63 11.79 27.20
N LYS A 71 -29.62 11.03 26.76
CA LYS A 71 -28.64 10.39 27.66
C LYS A 71 -27.33 11.17 27.69
N LYS A 72 -26.75 11.30 28.89
CA LYS A 72 -25.45 11.94 29.11
C LYS A 72 -24.29 11.27 28.37
N TYR A 73 -24.45 10.02 27.91
CA TYR A 73 -23.45 9.30 27.09
C TYR A 73 -23.12 10.02 25.77
N PHE A 74 -24.02 10.88 25.29
CA PHE A 74 -23.76 11.78 24.17
C PHE A 74 -22.44 12.56 24.35
N PHE A 75 -22.18 13.10 25.55
CA PHE A 75 -20.96 13.87 25.82
C PHE A 75 -19.70 13.02 25.74
N ILE A 76 -19.78 11.74 26.11
CA ILE A 76 -18.63 10.81 26.03
C ILE A 76 -18.30 10.53 24.56
N SER A 77 -19.30 10.18 23.75
CA SER A 77 -19.10 9.94 22.32
C SER A 77 -18.62 11.18 21.59
N LEU A 78 -19.13 12.36 21.95
CA LEU A 78 -18.70 13.64 21.39
C LEU A 78 -17.25 13.96 21.77
N ALA A 79 -16.90 13.85 23.05
CA ALA A 79 -15.55 14.11 23.53
C ALA A 79 -14.52 13.19 22.87
N ALA A 80 -14.84 11.89 22.71
CA ALA A 80 -13.98 10.96 22.01
C ALA A 80 -13.70 11.37 20.56
N LEU A 81 -14.71 11.88 19.85
CA LEU A 81 -14.56 12.35 18.48
C LEU A 81 -13.71 13.63 18.39
N LEU A 82 -13.87 14.56 19.35
CA LEU A 82 -13.07 15.78 19.44
C LEU A 82 -11.59 15.48 19.77
N ILE A 83 -11.33 14.58 20.71
CA ILE A 83 -9.95 14.14 21.05
C ILE A 83 -9.28 13.53 19.82
N CYS A 84 -10.01 12.75 19.04
CA CYS A 84 -9.48 12.09 17.86
C CYS A 84 -9.55 12.95 16.58
N TRP A 85 -9.95 14.23 16.68
CA TRP A 85 -10.19 15.10 15.53
C TRP A 85 -8.97 15.26 14.63
N THR A 86 -7.78 15.42 15.21
CA THR A 86 -6.52 15.56 14.46
C THR A 86 -6.18 14.33 13.61
N ARG A 87 -6.68 13.15 13.98
CA ARG A 87 -6.55 11.93 13.17
C ARG A 87 -7.61 11.84 12.09
N LEU A 88 -8.84 12.28 12.39
CA LEU A 88 -9.95 12.29 11.43
C LEU A 88 -9.67 13.19 10.23
N THR A 89 -9.05 14.35 10.45
CA THR A 89 -8.65 15.25 9.35
C THR A 89 -7.64 14.63 8.40
N GLY A 90 -6.91 13.58 8.81
CA GLY A 90 -6.04 12.82 7.91
C GLY A 90 -6.80 11.95 6.89
N PHE A 91 -8.08 11.65 7.15
CA PHE A 91 -8.95 10.87 6.26
C PHE A 91 -9.88 11.73 5.41
N ILE A 92 -10.04 13.02 5.75
CA ILE A 92 -10.94 13.96 5.07
C ILE A 92 -10.10 15.03 4.41
N GLN A 93 -10.06 15.02 3.07
CA GLN A 93 -9.43 16.07 2.28
C GLN A 93 -10.50 16.89 1.56
N PHE A 94 -10.61 18.17 1.91
CA PHE A 94 -11.41 19.12 1.14
C PHE A 94 -10.56 19.61 -0.03
N ASN A 95 -10.94 19.21 -1.24
CA ASN A 95 -10.23 19.61 -2.45
C ASN A 95 -10.64 21.05 -2.82
N ASN A 96 -9.98 22.05 -2.22
CA ASN A 96 -10.03 23.42 -2.73
C ASN A 96 -9.04 23.53 -3.89
N THR A 97 -9.42 22.97 -5.04
CA THR A 97 -8.62 23.06 -6.26
C THR A 97 -8.85 24.39 -6.94
N ASP A 98 -8.09 25.40 -6.51
CA ASP A 98 -7.71 26.54 -7.34
C ASP A 98 -6.41 27.16 -6.79
N VAL A 99 -5.33 26.38 -6.75
CA VAL A 99 -3.97 26.97 -6.81
C VAL A 99 -3.69 27.30 -8.28
N LYS A 100 -4.46 28.25 -8.83
CA LYS A 100 -4.23 28.82 -10.16
C LYS A 100 -3.18 29.90 -10.05
N GLY A 101 -1.93 29.47 -9.96
CA GLY A 101 -0.77 30.33 -10.05
C GLY A 101 0.47 29.46 -10.06
N LYS A 102 1.36 29.65 -11.04
CA LYS A 102 2.75 29.24 -10.85
C LYS A 102 3.22 30.05 -9.65
N MET A 103 3.40 29.40 -8.50
CA MET A 103 4.06 30.05 -7.37
C MET A 103 5.44 30.47 -7.87
N GLU A 104 5.71 31.77 -7.92
CA GLU A 104 7.05 32.26 -8.17
C GLU A 104 7.99 31.57 -7.17
N ASN A 105 9.20 31.24 -7.60
CA ASN A 105 10.18 30.59 -6.74
C ASN A 105 9.78 29.20 -6.21
N SER A 106 8.95 28.45 -6.96
CA SER A 106 8.62 27.06 -6.65
C SER A 106 9.44 26.03 -7.42
N LEU A 107 9.60 24.85 -6.83
CA LEU A 107 10.30 23.71 -7.42
C LEU A 107 9.30 22.58 -7.67
N LYS A 108 9.17 22.13 -8.93
CA LYS A 108 8.29 21.02 -9.28
C LYS A 108 9.02 19.69 -9.23
N VAL A 109 8.76 18.91 -8.18
CA VAL A 109 9.29 17.56 -7.99
C VAL A 109 8.24 16.52 -8.36
N VAL A 110 8.61 15.58 -9.23
CA VAL A 110 7.77 14.42 -9.58
C VAL A 110 8.46 13.16 -9.09
N SER A 111 7.76 12.35 -8.29
CA SER A 111 8.21 11.01 -7.91
C SER A 111 7.32 9.96 -8.56
N TYR A 112 7.93 8.95 -9.19
CA TYR A 112 7.17 7.89 -9.84
C TYR A 112 7.92 6.55 -9.85
N ASN A 113 7.32 5.51 -9.30
CA ASN A 113 7.72 4.14 -9.55
C ASN A 113 7.23 3.72 -10.95
N VAL A 114 8.17 3.57 -11.88
CA VAL A 114 7.87 3.33 -13.31
C VAL A 114 7.74 1.85 -13.65
N ARG A 115 7.84 0.95 -12.67
CA ARG A 115 7.75 -0.51 -12.85
C ARG A 115 8.58 -0.99 -14.04
N ILE A 116 9.87 -0.64 -14.03
CA ILE A 116 10.84 -0.92 -15.11
C ILE A 116 10.37 -0.51 -16.51
N PHE A 117 9.50 0.50 -16.62
CA PHE A 117 8.88 0.95 -17.87
C PHE A 117 8.20 -0.18 -18.64
N ASP A 118 7.60 -1.14 -17.93
CA ASP A 118 6.92 -2.28 -18.56
C ASP A 118 7.84 -3.02 -19.58
N ARG A 119 9.12 -3.14 -19.23
CA ARG A 119 10.18 -3.69 -20.09
C ARG A 119 9.83 -5.03 -20.73
N TYR A 120 9.06 -5.88 -20.04
CA TYR A 120 8.69 -7.20 -20.53
C TYR A 120 7.87 -7.17 -21.83
N ASN A 121 7.20 -6.05 -22.14
CA ASN A 121 6.41 -5.87 -23.35
C ASN A 121 7.14 -5.06 -24.45
N TRP A 122 8.45 -4.86 -24.31
CA TRP A 122 9.23 -4.15 -25.33
C TRP A 122 9.54 -5.06 -26.52
N GLN A 123 9.49 -4.48 -27.71
CA GLN A 123 9.89 -5.13 -28.95
C GLN A 123 11.33 -4.76 -29.30
N SER A 124 11.96 -5.50 -30.22
CA SER A 124 13.40 -5.40 -30.55
C SER A 124 13.91 -3.97 -30.79
N LYS A 125 13.08 -3.07 -31.34
CA LYS A 125 13.41 -1.67 -31.61
C LYS A 125 12.40 -0.66 -31.04
N ARG A 126 11.42 -1.10 -30.23
CA ARG A 126 10.30 -0.25 -29.78
C ARG A 126 9.97 -0.49 -28.31
N ILE A 127 9.83 0.60 -27.55
CA ILE A 127 9.34 0.57 -26.16
C ILE A 127 7.85 0.18 -26.12
N SER A 128 7.36 -0.30 -24.98
CA SER A 128 5.92 -0.57 -24.83
C SER A 128 5.08 0.71 -24.87
N LYS A 129 3.79 0.57 -25.16
CA LYS A 129 2.83 1.67 -25.11
C LYS A 129 2.82 2.35 -23.73
N THR A 130 2.91 1.56 -22.65
CA THR A 130 2.99 2.05 -21.27
C THR A 130 4.24 2.90 -21.05
N ALA A 131 5.41 2.47 -21.53
CA ALA A 131 6.63 3.28 -21.44
C ALA A 131 6.48 4.63 -22.18
N GLU A 132 5.86 4.62 -23.36
CA GLU A 132 5.60 5.84 -24.13
C GLU A 132 4.64 6.79 -23.41
N GLU A 133 3.58 6.26 -22.77
CA GLU A 133 2.64 7.03 -21.96
C GLU A 133 3.31 7.63 -20.72
N ILE A 134 4.18 6.88 -20.04
CA ILE A 134 4.99 7.39 -18.93
C ILE A 134 5.85 8.58 -19.40
N LEU A 135 6.54 8.45 -20.54
CA LEU A 135 7.35 9.54 -21.10
C LEU A 135 6.48 10.76 -21.48
N LYS A 136 5.33 10.56 -22.12
CA LYS A 136 4.38 11.64 -22.43
C LYS A 136 3.88 12.33 -21.17
N LEU A 137 3.55 11.57 -20.12
CA LEU A 137 3.14 12.12 -18.83
C LEU A 137 4.25 12.98 -18.23
N THR A 138 5.51 12.51 -18.20
CA THR A 138 6.63 13.30 -17.68
C THR A 138 6.83 14.60 -18.45
N ARG A 139 6.64 14.59 -19.78
CA ARG A 139 6.66 15.80 -20.61
C ARG A 139 5.53 16.77 -20.25
N THR A 140 4.30 16.29 -20.09
CA THR A 140 3.15 17.11 -19.71
C THR A 140 3.33 17.73 -18.33
N LEU A 141 3.92 16.99 -17.39
CA LEU A 141 4.19 17.48 -16.05
C LEU A 141 5.29 18.53 -16.02
N GLN A 142 6.22 18.57 -16.98
CA GLN A 142 7.36 19.51 -16.98
C GLN A 142 8.07 19.62 -15.62
N PRO A 143 8.52 18.50 -15.01
CA PRO A 143 9.21 18.55 -13.72
C PRO A 143 10.51 19.36 -13.81
N ASP A 144 10.90 19.97 -12.69
CA ASP A 144 12.26 20.46 -12.49
C ASP A 144 13.17 19.32 -12.02
N ILE A 145 12.59 18.36 -11.30
CA ILE A 145 13.25 17.18 -10.74
C ILE A 145 12.32 15.98 -10.86
N LEU A 146 12.85 14.90 -11.40
CA LEU A 146 12.15 13.65 -11.66
C LEU A 146 12.85 12.50 -10.91
N CYS A 147 12.20 12.02 -9.86
CA CYS A 147 12.62 10.90 -9.03
C CYS A 147 11.92 9.62 -9.52
N LEU A 148 12.69 8.66 -10.02
CA LEU A 148 12.19 7.40 -10.56
C LEU A 148 12.63 6.22 -9.70
N GLN A 149 11.68 5.41 -9.24
CA GLN A 149 11.94 4.09 -8.64
C GLN A 149 11.69 2.99 -9.67
N GLU A 150 12.35 1.84 -9.50
CA GLU A 150 12.37 0.75 -10.48
C GLU A 150 12.80 1.24 -11.89
N TYR A 151 13.71 2.22 -11.93
CA TYR A 151 14.26 2.75 -13.18
C TYR A 151 15.06 1.67 -13.92
N HIS A 152 14.88 1.57 -15.24
CA HIS A 152 15.63 0.65 -16.10
C HIS A 152 16.14 1.41 -17.34
N ALA A 153 17.44 1.33 -17.65
CA ALA A 153 18.06 2.12 -18.72
C ALA A 153 17.70 1.67 -20.15
N GLY A 154 17.21 0.44 -20.31
CA GLY A 154 16.76 -0.13 -21.59
C GLY A 154 17.58 -1.35 -22.00
N ARG A 155 17.42 -1.83 -23.23
CA ARG A 155 18.19 -2.96 -23.79
C ARG A 155 19.19 -2.44 -24.83
N LYS A 156 20.34 -3.11 -24.95
CA LYS A 156 21.28 -2.87 -26.08
C LYS A 156 20.53 -3.04 -27.41
N GLY A 157 20.52 -2.01 -28.25
CA GLY A 157 19.80 -1.97 -29.54
C GLY A 157 18.34 -1.45 -29.48
N THR A 158 17.81 -1.12 -28.30
CA THR A 158 16.56 -0.36 -28.14
C THR A 158 16.84 1.10 -27.81
N ALA A 159 15.84 1.98 -27.89
CA ALA A 159 15.95 3.35 -27.42
C ALA A 159 16.51 3.39 -25.98
N VAL A 160 17.56 4.19 -25.77
CA VAL A 160 18.11 4.41 -24.44
C VAL A 160 17.08 5.21 -23.66
N MET A 161 16.60 4.65 -22.54
CA MET A 161 15.52 5.26 -21.76
C MET A 161 15.95 6.60 -21.19
N GLU A 162 17.23 6.71 -20.84
CA GLU A 162 17.86 7.97 -20.46
C GLU A 162 17.71 9.06 -21.52
N ASP A 163 18.16 8.83 -22.76
CA ASP A 163 18.03 9.78 -23.86
C ASP A 163 16.57 10.18 -24.10
N SER A 164 15.67 9.20 -23.94
CA SER A 164 14.22 9.43 -24.07
C SER A 164 13.71 10.37 -22.97
N ILE A 165 14.10 10.16 -21.72
CA ILE A 165 13.73 11.05 -20.61
C ILE A 165 14.29 12.45 -20.83
N VAL A 166 15.57 12.57 -21.20
CA VAL A 166 16.22 13.86 -21.49
C VAL A 166 15.49 14.58 -22.64
N LYS A 167 15.14 13.86 -23.71
CA LYS A 167 14.40 14.42 -24.86
C LYS A 167 13.01 14.91 -24.49
N TYR A 168 12.29 14.18 -23.63
CA TYR A 168 10.91 14.53 -23.27
C TYR A 168 10.83 15.62 -22.19
N THR A 169 11.82 15.70 -21.31
CA THR A 169 11.78 16.58 -20.12
C THR A 169 12.76 17.74 -20.18
N GLY A 170 13.85 17.62 -20.95
CA GLY A 170 14.97 18.57 -20.95
C GLY A 170 15.90 18.44 -19.74
N LEU A 171 15.69 17.46 -18.85
CA LEU A 171 16.48 17.26 -17.64
C LEU A 171 17.82 16.60 -17.97
N LYS A 172 18.87 17.40 -18.13
CA LYS A 172 20.19 16.94 -18.59
C LYS A 172 21.04 16.28 -17.51
N TYR A 173 20.86 16.68 -16.25
CA TYR A 173 21.66 16.17 -15.15
C TYR A 173 20.95 15.00 -14.48
N ARG A 174 21.73 14.00 -14.05
CA ARG A 174 21.18 12.75 -13.50
C ARG A 174 22.09 12.13 -12.45
N HIS A 175 21.47 11.44 -11.51
CA HIS A 175 22.12 10.50 -10.59
C HIS A 175 21.36 9.18 -10.69
N ILE A 176 22.04 8.13 -11.14
CA ILE A 176 21.44 6.81 -11.39
C ILE A 176 22.24 5.78 -10.61
N GLU A 177 21.56 5.01 -9.78
CA GLU A 177 22.14 3.90 -9.04
C GLU A 177 21.34 2.63 -9.32
N TYR A 178 22.04 1.51 -9.48
CA TYR A 178 21.42 0.22 -9.77
C TYR A 178 21.39 -0.65 -8.52
N ALA A 179 20.30 -1.39 -8.35
CA ALA A 179 20.14 -2.32 -7.25
C ALA A 179 21.23 -3.39 -7.27
N LYS A 180 21.73 -3.77 -6.09
CA LYS A 180 22.71 -4.85 -5.93
C LYS A 180 22.06 -6.01 -5.21
N TYR A 181 22.30 -7.23 -5.70
CA TYR A 181 21.81 -8.45 -5.06
C TYR A 181 22.86 -9.55 -5.16
N LYS A 182 23.29 -10.09 -4.01
CA LYS A 182 24.36 -11.11 -3.93
C LYS A 182 25.61 -10.72 -4.73
N GLY A 183 26.05 -9.47 -4.55
CA GLY A 183 27.21 -8.91 -5.24
C GLY A 183 27.03 -8.60 -6.74
N LYS A 184 25.85 -8.89 -7.32
CA LYS A 184 25.56 -8.65 -8.74
C LYS A 184 24.67 -7.43 -8.94
N THR A 185 25.06 -6.57 -9.87
CA THR A 185 24.26 -5.41 -10.31
C THR A 185 23.04 -5.88 -11.08
N LYS A 186 21.86 -5.40 -10.70
CA LYS A 186 20.60 -5.61 -11.41
C LYS A 186 20.45 -4.57 -12.50
N ALA A 187 19.62 -4.89 -13.49
CA ALA A 187 19.34 -3.98 -14.60
C ALA A 187 18.34 -2.86 -14.23
N PHE A 188 17.88 -2.81 -12.98
CA PHE A 188 16.97 -1.79 -12.46
C PHE A 188 17.54 -1.13 -11.19
N GLY A 189 17.01 0.04 -10.85
CA GLY A 189 17.40 0.78 -9.65
C GLY A 189 16.61 2.06 -9.45
N ILE A 190 17.29 3.11 -9.02
CA ILE A 190 16.70 4.43 -8.72
C ILE A 190 17.44 5.47 -9.55
N ALA A 191 16.69 6.41 -10.12
CA ALA A 191 17.24 7.51 -10.90
C ALA A 191 16.62 8.84 -10.48
N THR A 192 17.44 9.89 -10.39
CA THR A 192 17.00 11.27 -10.18
C THR A 192 17.50 12.10 -11.35
N PHE A 193 16.59 12.61 -12.18
CA PHE A 193 16.87 13.55 -13.27
C PHE A 193 16.52 14.98 -12.83
N ARG A 194 17.29 15.97 -13.28
CA ARG A 194 17.13 17.38 -12.84
C ARG A 194 17.65 18.38 -13.87
N ARG A 195 17.22 19.64 -13.74
CA ARG A 195 17.63 20.77 -14.62
C ARG A 195 19.05 21.27 -14.36
N TRP A 196 19.54 21.18 -13.13
CA TRP A 196 20.79 21.80 -12.66
C TRP A 196 21.79 20.77 -12.13
N PRO A 197 23.11 21.09 -12.08
CA PRO A 197 24.08 20.24 -11.39
C PRO A 197 23.79 20.15 -9.88
N VAL A 198 24.41 19.19 -9.20
CA VAL A 198 24.38 19.07 -7.72
C VAL A 198 25.68 19.54 -7.11
N ILE A 199 25.58 19.90 -5.83
CA ILE A 199 26.72 20.02 -4.91
C ILE A 199 27.25 18.61 -4.59
N SER A 200 26.36 17.71 -4.19
CA SER A 200 26.69 16.36 -3.75
C SER A 200 25.58 15.37 -4.07
N SER A 201 25.96 14.09 -4.22
CA SER A 201 25.04 12.98 -4.41
C SER A 201 25.57 11.74 -3.72
N HIS A 202 24.72 11.02 -3.01
CA HIS A 202 25.12 9.82 -2.28
C HIS A 202 24.04 8.75 -2.29
N ILE A 203 24.45 7.52 -1.97
CA ILE A 203 23.59 6.36 -1.77
C ILE A 203 23.49 6.03 -0.27
N ILE A 204 22.28 5.72 0.18
CA ILE A 204 21.97 5.17 1.50
C ILE A 204 21.40 3.78 1.29
N THR A 205 22.17 2.76 1.62
CA THR A 205 21.78 1.36 1.50
C THR A 205 21.06 0.86 2.76
N PHE A 206 20.08 -0.01 2.61
CA PHE A 206 19.46 -0.70 3.75
C PHE A 206 20.20 -2.00 4.04
N GLU A 207 20.67 -2.17 5.28
CA GLU A 207 21.55 -3.29 5.69
C GLU A 207 20.99 -4.66 5.33
N ARG A 208 19.68 -4.86 5.52
CA ARG A 208 19.01 -6.15 5.31
C ARG A 208 18.61 -6.39 3.86
N ASN A 209 18.49 -5.34 3.05
CA ASN A 209 17.95 -5.44 1.71
C ASN A 209 18.69 -4.47 0.76
N PRO A 210 19.76 -4.91 0.09
CA PRO A 210 20.52 -4.08 -0.83
C PRO A 210 19.82 -3.80 -2.18
N VAL A 211 18.63 -4.38 -2.41
CA VAL A 211 17.80 -4.11 -3.60
C VAL A 211 16.99 -2.84 -3.43
N ASN A 212 16.57 -2.56 -2.19
CA ASN A 212 15.90 -1.35 -1.78
C ASN A 212 16.92 -0.38 -1.18
N PHE A 213 16.90 0.87 -1.61
CA PHE A 213 17.85 1.87 -1.13
C PHE A 213 17.28 3.26 -1.35
N CYS A 214 18.02 4.25 -0.88
CA CYS A 214 17.76 5.65 -1.15
C CYS A 214 18.97 6.26 -1.86
N ILE A 215 18.72 7.20 -2.77
CA ILE A 215 19.74 8.16 -3.21
C ILE A 215 19.31 9.55 -2.79
N TYR A 216 20.27 10.39 -2.40
CA TYR A 216 20.00 11.80 -2.17
C TYR A 216 20.90 12.69 -3.02
N ASN A 217 20.38 13.87 -3.31
CA ASN A 217 21.00 14.87 -4.16
C ASN A 217 20.82 16.25 -3.53
N ASP A 218 21.93 16.97 -3.35
CA ASP A 218 21.96 18.32 -2.79
C ASP A 218 22.05 19.32 -3.92
N ILE A 219 21.02 20.16 -4.05
CA ILE A 219 20.93 21.17 -5.11
C ILE A 219 20.87 22.57 -4.51
N VAL A 220 21.50 23.52 -5.19
CA VAL A 220 21.29 24.94 -4.90
C VAL A 220 19.93 25.34 -5.46
N PHE A 221 19.08 25.89 -4.61
CA PHE A 221 17.83 26.50 -5.02
C PHE A 221 17.73 27.89 -4.39
N GLN A 222 17.71 28.91 -5.24
CA GLN A 222 17.84 30.31 -4.82
C GLN A 222 19.16 30.56 -4.07
N GLN A 223 19.11 30.79 -2.77
CA GLN A 223 20.25 31.13 -1.92
C GLN A 223 20.61 30.02 -0.92
N ASP A 224 19.89 28.90 -0.94
CA ASP A 224 20.08 27.79 0.00
C ASP A 224 20.15 26.43 -0.71
N THR A 225 20.50 25.40 0.05
CA THR A 225 20.63 24.03 -0.41
C THR A 225 19.42 23.19 -0.02
N ILE A 226 18.80 22.55 -1.01
CA ILE A 226 17.74 21.56 -0.79
C ILE A 226 18.32 20.16 -1.01
N ARG A 227 18.12 19.29 -0.02
CA ARG A 227 18.42 17.85 -0.14
C ARG A 227 17.18 17.07 -0.56
N ILE A 228 17.29 16.32 -1.64
CA ILE A 228 16.18 15.53 -2.19
C ILE A 228 16.47 14.06 -2.03
N PHE A 229 15.62 13.38 -1.26
CA PHE A 229 15.69 11.94 -1.06
C PHE A 229 14.75 11.23 -2.05
N ASN A 230 15.32 10.33 -2.85
CA ASN A 230 14.57 9.41 -3.69
C ASN A 230 14.71 8.00 -3.07
N ILE A 231 13.62 7.50 -2.50
CA ILE A 231 13.60 6.30 -1.66
C ILE A 231 12.74 5.22 -2.33
N HIS A 232 13.26 4.01 -2.43
CA HIS A 232 12.48 2.83 -2.78
C HIS A 232 12.43 1.87 -1.59
N LEU A 233 11.37 1.95 -0.79
CA LEU A 233 11.16 1.09 0.38
C LEU A 233 10.77 -0.34 -0.02
N GLU A 234 10.99 -1.28 0.88
CA GLU A 234 10.62 -2.68 0.69
C GLU A 234 9.10 -2.87 0.60
N SER A 235 8.66 -3.64 -0.40
CA SER A 235 7.26 -3.99 -0.58
C SER A 235 6.80 -4.97 0.50
N ILE A 236 5.49 -5.03 0.75
CA ILE A 236 4.85 -6.02 1.64
C ILE A 236 4.92 -7.46 1.04
N GLN A 237 5.43 -7.60 -0.18
CA GLN A 237 5.65 -8.87 -0.89
C GLN A 237 4.39 -9.75 -1.01
N LEU A 238 3.21 -9.14 -1.17
CA LEU A 238 1.98 -9.87 -1.45
C LEU A 238 2.13 -10.69 -2.74
N SER A 239 1.95 -11.99 -2.63
CA SER A 239 2.06 -12.93 -3.75
C SER A 239 0.83 -12.87 -4.65
N ARG A 240 0.96 -13.35 -5.89
CA ARG A 240 -0.18 -13.46 -6.81
C ARG A 240 -1.26 -14.36 -6.21
N GLU A 241 -0.86 -15.39 -5.48
CA GLU A 241 -1.71 -16.31 -4.75
C GLU A 241 -2.53 -15.59 -3.68
N ASP A 242 -1.93 -14.62 -2.96
CA ASP A 242 -2.65 -13.78 -1.98
C ASP A 242 -3.71 -12.92 -2.64
N TYR A 243 -3.39 -12.32 -3.80
CA TYR A 243 -4.36 -11.56 -4.59
C TYR A 243 -5.50 -12.45 -5.12
N LEU A 244 -5.16 -13.64 -5.63
CA LEU A 244 -6.15 -14.59 -6.11
C LEU A 244 -7.01 -15.13 -4.97
N LEU A 245 -6.47 -15.34 -3.77
CA LEU A 245 -7.23 -15.71 -2.58
C LEU A 245 -8.24 -14.60 -2.24
N TYR A 246 -7.82 -13.34 -2.22
CA TYR A 246 -8.70 -12.19 -2.00
C TYR A 246 -9.83 -12.10 -3.05
N LEU A 247 -9.49 -12.21 -4.34
CA LEU A 247 -10.45 -12.20 -5.44
C LEU A 247 -11.41 -13.41 -5.38
N ASN A 248 -10.92 -14.59 -5.01
CA ASN A 248 -11.74 -15.79 -4.85
C ASN A 248 -12.62 -15.73 -3.59
N LEU A 249 -12.24 -14.99 -2.55
CA LEU A 249 -13.09 -14.73 -1.38
C LEU A 249 -14.30 -13.87 -1.74
N GLN A 250 -14.19 -12.95 -2.71
CA GLN A 250 -15.35 -12.22 -3.25
C GLN A 250 -16.31 -13.11 -4.07
N ILE A 251 -15.86 -14.29 -4.53
CA ILE A 251 -16.66 -15.23 -5.35
C ILE A 251 -17.32 -16.34 -4.50
N ARG A 252 -17.30 -16.23 -3.16
CA ARG A 252 -17.90 -17.23 -2.25
C ARG A 252 -19.44 -17.32 -2.28
N GLN A 253 -20.17 -16.59 -3.13
CA GLN A 253 -21.58 -16.88 -3.40
C GLN A 253 -21.83 -17.87 -4.56
N LYS A 254 -20.82 -18.25 -5.37
CA LYS A 254 -21.03 -19.11 -6.55
C LYS A 254 -20.30 -20.46 -6.58
N ILE A 255 -19.55 -20.82 -5.53
CA ILE A 255 -18.75 -22.07 -5.50
C ILE A 255 -19.31 -23.07 -4.48
N ARG A 256 -20.59 -23.44 -4.61
CA ARG A 256 -21.12 -24.69 -4.03
C ARG A 256 -21.13 -25.84 -5.05
N CYS A 257 -21.16 -25.51 -6.35
CA CYS A 257 -21.26 -26.51 -7.42
C CYS A 257 -19.90 -27.03 -7.94
N TYR A 258 -18.80 -26.31 -7.76
CA TYR A 258 -17.48 -26.77 -8.26
C TYR A 258 -16.85 -27.84 -7.34
N PHE A 259 -17.10 -27.77 -6.03
CA PHE A 259 -16.54 -28.72 -5.05
C PHE A 259 -17.09 -30.15 -5.21
N LEU A 260 -18.30 -30.31 -5.74
CA LEU A 260 -18.90 -31.63 -5.95
C LEU A 260 -18.34 -32.36 -7.18
N LYS A 261 -17.85 -31.63 -8.20
CA LYS A 261 -17.34 -32.23 -9.43
C LYS A 261 -15.89 -32.71 -9.29
N THR A 262 -15.08 -32.03 -8.48
CA THR A 262 -13.67 -32.38 -8.26
C THR A 262 -13.48 -33.56 -7.29
N ARG A 263 -14.41 -33.76 -6.34
CA ARG A 263 -14.38 -34.94 -5.44
C ARG A 263 -14.55 -36.26 -6.19
N ARG A 264 -15.38 -36.32 -7.24
CA ARG A 264 -15.66 -37.55 -7.98
C ARG A 264 -14.44 -38.04 -8.79
N LYS A 265 -13.74 -37.13 -9.46
CA LYS A 265 -12.53 -37.47 -10.25
C LYS A 265 -11.32 -37.85 -9.40
N SER A 266 -11.21 -37.29 -8.19
CA SER A 266 -10.12 -37.60 -7.27
C SER A 266 -10.28 -38.99 -6.63
N CYS A 267 -11.50 -39.38 -6.27
CA CYS A 267 -11.77 -40.73 -5.75
C CYS A 267 -11.57 -41.83 -6.80
N GLU A 268 -11.91 -41.60 -8.07
CA GLU A 268 -11.70 -42.57 -9.16
C GLU A 268 -10.22 -42.77 -9.52
N SER A 269 -9.39 -41.73 -9.35
CA SER A 269 -7.94 -41.84 -9.57
C SER A 269 -7.23 -42.54 -8.41
N LEU A 270 -7.68 -42.32 -7.17
CA LEU A 270 -7.13 -42.96 -5.98
C LEU A 270 -7.51 -44.45 -5.89
N SER A 271 -8.70 -44.87 -6.33
CA SER A 271 -9.07 -46.31 -6.36
C SER A 271 -8.24 -47.10 -7.37
N LYS A 272 -7.92 -46.52 -8.53
CA LYS A 272 -7.06 -47.15 -9.55
C LYS A 272 -5.61 -47.32 -9.09
N LEU A 273 -5.11 -46.42 -8.25
CA LEU A 273 -3.77 -46.51 -7.66
C LEU A 273 -3.71 -47.54 -6.53
N TYR A 274 -4.76 -47.66 -5.70
CA TYR A 274 -4.80 -48.59 -4.58
C TYR A 274 -4.86 -50.07 -5.02
N PHE A 275 -5.54 -50.39 -6.14
CA PHE A 275 -5.63 -51.77 -6.65
C PHE A 275 -4.45 -52.23 -7.52
N LYS A 276 -3.63 -51.31 -8.05
CA LYS A 276 -2.40 -51.66 -8.81
C LYS A 276 -1.22 -52.04 -7.92
N GLY A 277 -1.21 -51.59 -6.66
CA GLY A 277 -0.15 -51.88 -5.68
C GLY A 277 -0.19 -53.29 -5.08
N PHE A 278 -1.27 -54.06 -5.26
CA PHE A 278 -1.44 -55.38 -4.66
C PHE A 278 -1.15 -56.58 -5.58
N ARG A 279 -0.77 -56.37 -6.86
CA ARG A 279 -0.46 -57.46 -7.82
C ARG A 279 1.02 -57.62 -8.17
N GLY A 280 1.92 -56.93 -7.49
CA GLY A 280 3.34 -56.88 -7.86
C GLY A 280 4.29 -57.22 -6.72
N LYS A 281 4.10 -58.37 -6.05
CA LYS A 281 5.12 -59.06 -5.23
C LYS A 281 4.59 -60.44 -4.81
N GLY A 282 4.97 -61.47 -5.57
CA GLY A 282 4.61 -62.86 -5.28
C GLY A 282 5.40 -63.83 -6.16
N SER A 283 6.48 -64.35 -5.60
CA SER A 283 7.16 -65.61 -5.92
C SER A 283 7.97 -65.78 -7.21
N SER A 284 9.29 -65.83 -6.99
CA SER A 284 10.30 -66.67 -7.64
C SER A 284 10.01 -68.18 -7.57
N ARG A 285 10.64 -68.95 -8.47
CA ARG A 285 10.89 -70.43 -8.55
C ARG A 285 10.50 -70.90 -9.96
N THR A 286 11.20 -71.74 -10.70
CA THR A 286 12.41 -72.58 -10.58
C THR A 286 12.67 -73.08 -12.02
N ASP A 287 13.94 -73.40 -12.31
CA ASP A 287 14.45 -74.18 -13.44
C ASP A 287 14.42 -73.58 -14.86
#